data_AF-A0A0D7N763-F1
#
_entry.id   AF-A0A0D7N763-F1
#
_cell.length_a   1.000
_cell.length_b   1.000
_cell.length_c   1.000
_cell.angle_alpha   90.00
_cell.angle_beta   90.00
_cell.angle_gamma   90.00
#
_symmetry.space_group_name_H-M   'P 1'
#
loop_
_entity.id
_entity.type
_entity.pdbx_description
1 polymer ?
#
loop_
_entity_poly.entity_id
_entity_poly.type
_entity_poly.pdbx_seq_one_letter_code
_entity_poly.pdbx_strand_id
1 'polypeptide(L)'
;MSHRLIVLPDDGADAIVAPIDAAKHSLNIRMFLFTDPALLEAVVAARRRGVNVRVMLNPARRDGTSDNDVARETLLTAGVSVKDSSTEFAVTHQKSMVIDGRVGFIESLNWETRDLTETRDYAVETTKMSEVAEMVRCFDADWAEQKFSPDPASHLIWCPNNGRQRIADFIDGAKETLWLQNERYQDMVIIERLVRAVNRGVKVRIMSRALHKLKHKKLFEGVSGLRIVHDVGAKVRTLRHLKLHGKIMVADGSRAIVGSINLSPGSFDDRRELAIETGSDHVVQRLIATVERDWKRSKKLPLSDAAVLADLEGRGLGEVNRLALGGVAPDEGYQR
;
A
#
# COMPACT_ATOMS: atom_id res chain seq x y z
N MET A 1 -2.68 25.10 -2.00
CA MET A 1 -1.89 23.89 -1.67
C MET A 1 -2.28 22.82 -2.68
N SER A 2 -1.33 22.12 -3.31
CA SER A 2 -1.66 21.14 -4.36
C SER A 2 -2.02 19.76 -3.82
N HIS A 3 -1.54 19.39 -2.63
CA HIS A 3 -1.83 18.08 -2.02
C HIS A 3 -2.65 18.23 -0.74
N ARG A 4 -3.47 17.22 -0.42
CA ARG A 4 -4.16 17.07 0.86
C ARG A 4 -4.10 15.62 1.31
N LEU A 5 -3.74 15.41 2.58
CA LEU A 5 -3.72 14.09 3.18
C LEU A 5 -5.12 13.73 3.72
N ILE A 6 -5.52 12.48 3.51
CA ILE A 6 -6.64 11.82 4.18
C ILE A 6 -6.05 10.65 4.99
N VAL A 7 -6.48 10.52 6.23
CA VAL A 7 -6.05 9.48 7.18
C VAL A 7 -7.28 8.74 7.69
N LEU A 8 -7.32 7.41 7.51
CA LEU A 8 -8.44 6.58 7.94
C LEU A 8 -8.06 5.70 9.12
N PRO A 9 -9.00 5.49 10.07
CA PRO A 9 -10.42 5.90 10.01
C PRO A 9 -10.71 7.35 10.44
N ASP A 10 -9.68 8.12 10.81
CA ASP A 10 -9.81 9.43 11.44
C ASP A 10 -10.66 10.45 10.67
N ASP A 11 -10.53 10.53 9.35
CA ASP A 11 -11.26 11.48 8.50
C ASP A 11 -12.63 10.96 8.03
N GLY A 12 -12.94 9.68 8.29
CA GLY A 12 -14.17 9.03 7.85
C GLY A 12 -14.27 8.83 6.33
N ALA A 13 -15.28 8.05 5.92
CA ALA A 13 -15.54 7.74 4.52
C ALA A 13 -15.95 8.99 3.70
N ASP A 14 -16.55 9.99 4.35
CA ASP A 14 -17.00 11.23 3.72
C ASP A 14 -15.86 12.00 3.03
N ALA A 15 -14.62 11.82 3.50
CA ALA A 15 -13.44 12.40 2.86
C ALA A 15 -13.21 11.88 1.42
N ILE A 16 -13.78 10.72 1.07
CA ILE A 16 -13.74 10.11 -0.26
C ILE A 16 -15.10 10.25 -0.97
N VAL A 17 -16.21 10.06 -0.24
CA VAL A 17 -17.57 10.15 -0.80
C VAL A 17 -17.92 11.56 -1.27
N ALA A 18 -17.65 12.59 -0.47
CA ALA A 18 -18.04 13.96 -0.83
C ALA A 18 -17.39 14.47 -2.14
N PRO A 19 -16.10 14.18 -2.44
CA PRO A 19 -15.51 14.44 -3.75
C PRO A 19 -16.24 13.74 -4.92
N ILE A 20 -16.65 12.48 -4.74
CA ILE A 20 -17.41 11.71 -5.76
C ILE A 20 -18.77 12.38 -5.99
N ASP A 21 -19.44 12.82 -4.93
CA ASP A 21 -20.72 13.53 -5.02
C ASP A 21 -20.61 14.89 -5.69
N ALA A 22 -19.47 15.56 -5.53
CA ALA A 22 -19.20 16.85 -6.16
C ALA A 22 -18.88 16.75 -7.67
N ALA A 23 -18.48 15.59 -8.18
CA ALA A 23 -18.07 15.37 -9.57
C ALA A 23 -19.11 15.86 -10.59
N LYS A 24 -18.65 16.53 -11.66
CA LYS A 24 -19.52 17.16 -12.66
C LYS A 24 -19.43 16.56 -14.06
N HIS A 25 -18.30 15.99 -14.43
CA HIS A 25 -18.00 15.62 -15.81
C HIS A 25 -17.52 14.17 -15.94
N SER A 26 -16.55 13.74 -15.14
CA SER A 26 -15.97 12.41 -15.25
C SER A 26 -15.43 11.84 -13.94
N LEU A 27 -15.45 10.50 -13.87
CA LEU A 27 -14.80 9.71 -12.83
C LEU A 27 -14.05 8.56 -13.49
N ASN A 28 -12.75 8.50 -13.27
CA ASN A 28 -11.92 7.35 -13.64
C ASN A 28 -11.45 6.68 -12.36
N ILE A 29 -11.92 5.47 -12.07
CA ILE A 29 -11.63 4.76 -10.83
C ILE A 29 -10.89 3.47 -11.15
N ARG A 30 -9.80 3.22 -10.43
CA ARG A 30 -9.13 1.93 -10.42
C ARG A 30 -9.12 1.41 -9.01
N MET A 31 -9.64 0.20 -8.83
CA MET A 31 -9.78 -0.37 -7.50
C MET A 31 -9.45 -1.86 -7.50
N PHE A 32 -8.56 -2.26 -6.60
CA PHE A 32 -8.24 -3.67 -6.41
C PHE A 32 -9.45 -4.42 -5.81
N LEU A 33 -10.03 -3.88 -4.75
CA LEU A 33 -11.21 -4.43 -4.10
C LEU A 33 -12.22 -3.31 -3.81
N PHE A 34 -13.43 -3.44 -4.34
CA PHE A 34 -14.49 -2.47 -4.22
C PHE A 34 -15.75 -3.18 -3.73
N THR A 35 -16.06 -3.06 -2.44
CA THR A 35 -17.21 -3.72 -1.80
C THR A 35 -17.95 -2.84 -0.81
N ASP A 36 -17.44 -1.65 -0.50
CA ASP A 36 -18.12 -0.72 0.40
C ASP A 36 -19.43 -0.20 -0.21
N PRO A 37 -20.59 -0.41 0.46
CA PRO A 37 -21.88 -0.01 -0.10
C PRO A 37 -22.06 1.50 -0.29
N ALA A 38 -21.48 2.33 0.58
CA ALA A 38 -21.63 3.78 0.50
C ALA A 38 -20.84 4.35 -0.68
N LEU A 39 -19.62 3.85 -0.90
CA LEU A 39 -18.82 4.22 -2.07
C LEU A 39 -19.44 3.70 -3.38
N LEU A 40 -20.03 2.50 -3.37
CA LEU A 40 -20.78 2.00 -4.54
C LEU A 40 -21.96 2.90 -4.89
N GLU A 41 -22.78 3.27 -3.90
CA GLU A 41 -23.92 4.16 -4.14
C GLU A 41 -23.46 5.55 -4.59
N ALA A 42 -22.37 6.09 -4.06
CA ALA A 42 -21.83 7.39 -4.50
C ALA A 42 -21.44 7.37 -5.99
N VAL A 43 -20.79 6.29 -6.45
CA VAL A 43 -20.40 6.12 -7.86
C VAL A 43 -21.63 5.94 -8.75
N VAL A 44 -22.62 5.14 -8.32
CA VAL A 44 -23.89 4.96 -9.02
C VAL A 44 -24.66 6.29 -9.12
N ALA A 45 -24.72 7.05 -8.02
CA ALA A 45 -25.34 8.38 -7.98
C ALA A 45 -24.64 9.35 -8.93
N ALA A 46 -23.31 9.36 -8.99
CA ALA A 46 -22.57 10.14 -9.97
C ALA A 46 -22.98 9.79 -11.41
N ARG A 47 -23.10 8.50 -11.73
CA ARG A 47 -23.54 8.07 -13.06
C ARG A 47 -24.97 8.53 -13.37
N ARG A 48 -25.90 8.41 -12.42
CA ARG A 48 -27.28 8.89 -12.55
C ARG A 48 -27.38 10.40 -12.75
N ARG A 49 -26.45 11.18 -12.19
CA ARG A 49 -26.33 12.63 -12.42
C ARG A 49 -25.80 13.00 -13.82
N GLY A 50 -25.40 12.01 -14.63
CA GLY A 50 -24.87 12.21 -15.98
C GLY A 50 -23.34 12.27 -16.07
N VAL A 51 -22.62 12.04 -14.97
CA VAL A 51 -21.15 11.97 -14.96
C VAL A 51 -20.69 10.79 -15.83
N ASN A 52 -19.62 10.98 -16.61
CA ASN A 52 -18.99 9.88 -17.35
C ASN A 52 -18.12 9.05 -16.41
N VAL A 53 -18.59 7.87 -16.02
CA VAL A 53 -17.91 7.01 -15.05
C VAL A 53 -17.28 5.79 -15.75
N ARG A 54 -15.96 5.64 -15.58
CA ARG A 54 -15.17 4.49 -15.99
C ARG A 54 -14.51 3.85 -14.78
N VAL A 55 -14.67 2.53 -14.62
CA VAL A 55 -14.12 1.76 -13.50
C VAL A 55 -13.29 0.59 -14.04
N MET A 56 -12.05 0.48 -13.57
CA MET A 56 -11.24 -0.73 -13.74
C MET A 56 -11.17 -1.49 -12.43
N LEU A 57 -11.62 -2.74 -12.45
CA LEU A 57 -11.59 -3.66 -11.31
C LEU A 57 -10.51 -4.71 -11.51
N ASN A 58 -9.88 -5.16 -10.43
CA ASN A 58 -8.99 -6.32 -10.52
C ASN A 58 -9.79 -7.56 -10.96
N PRO A 59 -9.29 -8.35 -11.94
CA PRO A 59 -10.00 -9.49 -12.47
C PRO A 59 -10.14 -10.63 -11.45
N ALA A 60 -11.00 -11.60 -11.80
CA ALA A 60 -11.13 -12.85 -11.08
C ALA A 60 -9.77 -13.57 -10.97
N ARG A 61 -9.59 -14.29 -9.86
CA ARG A 61 -8.42 -15.15 -9.66
C ARG A 61 -8.45 -16.30 -10.66
N ARG A 62 -7.32 -17.00 -10.80
CA ARG A 62 -7.19 -18.17 -11.70
C ARG A 62 -8.19 -19.29 -11.39
N ASP A 63 -8.67 -19.39 -10.16
CA ASP A 63 -9.68 -20.36 -9.73
C ASP A 63 -11.12 -19.91 -9.99
N GLY A 64 -11.31 -18.76 -10.67
CA GLY A 64 -12.61 -18.17 -10.97
C GLY A 64 -13.19 -17.31 -9.86
N THR A 65 -12.58 -17.28 -8.66
CA THR A 65 -13.07 -16.47 -7.55
C THR A 65 -12.82 -15.00 -7.82
N SER A 66 -13.86 -14.18 -7.77
CA SER A 66 -13.77 -12.72 -7.89
C SER A 66 -14.28 -12.06 -6.61
N ASP A 67 -13.46 -11.17 -6.07
CA ASP A 67 -13.82 -10.40 -4.88
C ASP A 67 -14.72 -9.19 -5.24
N ASN A 68 -14.97 -8.93 -6.54
CA ASN A 68 -15.64 -7.72 -7.06
C ASN A 68 -16.95 -7.99 -7.81
N ASP A 69 -17.50 -9.21 -7.81
CA ASP A 69 -18.65 -9.56 -8.66
C ASP A 69 -19.89 -8.72 -8.37
N VAL A 70 -20.25 -8.56 -7.10
CA VAL A 70 -21.39 -7.73 -6.67
C VAL A 70 -21.21 -6.27 -7.11
N ALA A 71 -20.02 -5.72 -6.93
CA ALA A 71 -19.71 -4.36 -7.35
C ALA A 71 -19.77 -4.20 -8.88
N ARG A 72 -19.20 -5.15 -9.62
CA ARG A 72 -19.25 -5.18 -11.09
C ARG A 72 -20.69 -5.18 -11.58
N GLU A 73 -21.53 -6.09 -11.07
CA GLU A 73 -22.95 -6.17 -11.45
C GLU A 73 -23.70 -4.88 -11.12
N THR A 74 -23.51 -4.34 -9.92
CA THR A 74 -24.14 -3.09 -9.47
C THR A 74 -23.79 -1.92 -10.38
N LEU A 75 -22.49 -1.76 -10.70
CA LEU A 75 -21.99 -0.68 -11.55
C LEU A 75 -22.49 -0.82 -13.00
N LEU A 76 -22.43 -2.04 -13.57
CA LEU A 76 -22.92 -2.30 -14.93
C LEU A 76 -24.42 -2.03 -15.05
N THR A 77 -25.22 -2.48 -14.07
CA THR A 77 -26.66 -2.23 -14.01
C THR A 77 -26.99 -0.73 -13.96
N ALA A 78 -26.16 0.06 -13.28
CA ALA A 78 -26.27 1.51 -13.24
C ALA A 78 -25.77 2.23 -14.51
N GLY A 79 -25.28 1.50 -15.52
CA GLY A 79 -24.77 2.04 -16.78
C GLY A 79 -23.37 2.66 -16.67
N VAL A 80 -22.59 2.27 -15.66
CA VAL A 80 -21.16 2.61 -15.53
C VAL A 80 -20.35 1.77 -16.52
N SER A 81 -19.34 2.38 -17.15
CA SER A 81 -18.40 1.61 -17.98
C SER A 81 -17.42 0.87 -17.08
N VAL A 82 -17.51 -0.46 -17.02
CA VAL A 82 -16.62 -1.28 -16.18
C VAL A 82 -15.77 -2.20 -17.04
N LYS A 83 -14.45 -2.23 -16.80
CA LYS A 83 -13.52 -3.19 -17.39
C LYS A 83 -12.74 -3.92 -16.32
N ASP A 84 -12.23 -5.10 -16.65
CA ASP A 84 -11.09 -5.65 -15.91
C ASP A 84 -9.86 -4.76 -16.15
N SER A 85 -8.96 -4.73 -15.17
CA SER A 85 -7.68 -4.06 -15.33
C SER A 85 -6.80 -4.72 -16.41
N SER A 86 -5.88 -3.95 -16.99
CA SER A 86 -5.01 -4.40 -18.09
C SER A 86 -4.36 -5.76 -17.85
N THR A 87 -4.37 -6.57 -18.91
CA THR A 87 -3.76 -7.91 -18.95
C THR A 87 -2.24 -7.90 -18.93
N GLU A 88 -1.61 -6.73 -19.09
CA GLU A 88 -0.15 -6.56 -18.97
C GLU A 88 0.36 -6.93 -17.56
N PHE A 89 -0.48 -6.78 -16.54
CA PHE A 89 -0.10 -6.99 -15.14
C PHE A 89 -0.74 -8.25 -14.58
N ALA A 90 0.01 -8.99 -13.76
CA ALA A 90 -0.53 -10.18 -13.11
C ALA A 90 -1.66 -9.85 -12.13
N VAL A 91 -1.56 -8.69 -11.48
CA VAL A 91 -2.57 -8.12 -10.57
C VAL A 91 -2.49 -6.60 -10.65
N THR A 92 -3.64 -5.92 -10.69
CA THR A 92 -3.70 -4.47 -10.53
C THR A 92 -4.02 -4.12 -9.10
N HIS A 93 -2.99 -3.76 -8.33
CA HIS A 93 -3.11 -3.48 -6.91
C HIS A 93 -3.11 -1.96 -6.60
N GLN A 94 -3.06 -1.13 -7.64
CA GLN A 94 -3.34 0.30 -7.56
C GLN A 94 -4.77 0.57 -7.07
N LYS A 95 -4.88 1.55 -6.17
CA LYS A 95 -6.15 2.16 -5.79
C LYS A 95 -6.00 3.66 -6.04
N SER A 96 -6.89 4.20 -6.86
CA SER A 96 -6.85 5.60 -7.24
C SER A 96 -8.11 6.01 -7.95
N MET A 97 -8.39 7.31 -7.90
CA MET A 97 -9.47 7.93 -8.63
C MET A 97 -8.99 9.23 -9.29
N VAL A 98 -9.54 9.57 -10.45
CA VAL A 98 -9.46 10.93 -11.01
C VAL A 98 -10.87 11.47 -11.23
N ILE A 99 -11.11 12.68 -10.72
CA ILE A 99 -12.37 13.41 -10.80
C ILE A 99 -12.21 14.59 -11.77
N ASP A 100 -13.06 14.63 -12.79
CA ASP A 100 -13.18 15.71 -13.77
C ASP A 100 -11.87 16.06 -14.51
N GLY A 101 -10.87 15.17 -14.47
CA GLY A 101 -9.52 15.45 -14.96
C GLY A 101 -8.78 16.54 -14.19
N ARG A 102 -9.23 16.87 -12.96
CA ARG A 102 -8.75 18.01 -12.15
C ARG A 102 -8.26 17.63 -10.76
N VAL A 103 -8.79 16.55 -10.20
CA VAL A 103 -8.43 16.07 -8.85
C VAL A 103 -8.09 14.60 -8.94
N GLY A 104 -6.92 14.21 -8.45
CA GLY A 104 -6.46 12.84 -8.37
C GLY A 104 -6.38 12.36 -6.92
N PHE A 105 -6.76 11.11 -6.67
CA PHE A 105 -6.57 10.43 -5.39
C PHE A 105 -5.58 9.28 -5.58
N ILE A 106 -4.54 9.27 -4.75
CA ILE A 106 -3.54 8.20 -4.67
C ILE A 106 -3.69 7.54 -3.30
N GLU A 107 -3.95 6.24 -3.29
CA GLU A 107 -4.54 5.57 -2.14
C GLU A 107 -3.77 4.32 -1.72
N SER A 108 -3.66 4.09 -0.40
CA SER A 108 -3.17 2.82 0.14
C SER A 108 -4.28 1.79 0.34
N LEU A 109 -5.51 2.28 0.48
CA LEU A 109 -6.69 1.53 0.92
C LEU A 109 -7.45 0.93 -0.25
N ASN A 110 -8.20 -0.15 0.00
CA ASN A 110 -9.25 -0.58 -0.90
C ASN A 110 -10.56 0.12 -0.53
N TRP A 111 -11.55 0.08 -1.41
CA TRP A 111 -12.90 0.55 -1.09
C TRP A 111 -13.71 -0.58 -0.47
N GLU A 112 -13.26 -1.01 0.71
CA GLU A 112 -13.94 -1.96 1.59
C GLU A 112 -14.30 -1.25 2.90
N THR A 113 -15.44 -1.58 3.51
CA THR A 113 -15.88 -0.93 4.76
C THR A 113 -14.84 -1.01 5.87
N ARG A 114 -14.12 -2.13 6.00
CA ARG A 114 -13.06 -2.29 7.00
C ARG A 114 -11.87 -1.33 6.77
N ASP A 115 -11.58 -0.99 5.51
CA ASP A 115 -10.44 -0.14 5.16
C ASP A 115 -10.75 1.33 5.50
N LEU A 116 -12.03 1.67 5.62
CA LEU A 116 -12.54 2.96 6.07
C LEU A 116 -12.70 3.06 7.60
N THR A 117 -12.81 1.93 8.31
CA THR A 117 -13.28 1.89 9.71
C THR A 117 -12.34 1.20 10.70
N GLU A 118 -11.56 0.20 10.26
CA GLU A 118 -10.78 -0.68 11.13
C GLU A 118 -9.27 -0.69 10.84
N THR A 119 -8.87 -0.25 9.65
CA THR A 119 -7.46 -0.21 9.25
C THR A 119 -6.87 1.18 9.43
N ARG A 120 -5.55 1.25 9.62
CA ARG A 120 -4.81 2.48 9.37
C ARG A 120 -4.49 2.57 7.89
N ASP A 121 -5.07 3.55 7.22
CA ASP A 121 -4.91 3.79 5.79
C ASP A 121 -4.79 5.28 5.45
N TYR A 122 -4.37 5.56 4.22
CA TYR A 122 -4.05 6.89 3.74
C TYR A 122 -4.49 7.11 2.29
N ALA A 123 -4.86 8.35 1.99
CA ALA A 123 -4.96 8.84 0.63
C ALA A 123 -4.29 10.21 0.53
N VAL A 124 -3.75 10.53 -0.65
CA VAL A 124 -3.35 11.88 -1.02
C VAL A 124 -4.23 12.33 -2.17
N GLU A 125 -4.99 13.38 -1.92
CA GLU A 125 -5.66 14.16 -2.96
C GLU A 125 -4.63 15.12 -3.58
N THR A 126 -4.54 15.17 -4.91
CA THR A 126 -3.72 16.13 -5.66
C THR A 126 -4.56 16.93 -6.65
N THR A 127 -4.34 18.23 -6.71
CA THR A 127 -4.84 19.14 -7.74
C THR A 127 -3.73 19.64 -8.66
N LYS A 128 -2.53 19.06 -8.59
CA LYS A 128 -1.42 19.43 -9.47
C LYS A 128 -1.66 18.81 -10.84
N MET A 129 -1.93 19.67 -11.83
CA MET A 129 -2.36 19.22 -13.16
C MET A 129 -1.38 18.26 -13.84
N SER A 130 -0.08 18.38 -13.61
CA SER A 130 0.90 17.44 -14.18
C SER A 130 0.73 16.01 -13.65
N GLU A 131 0.41 15.86 -12.36
CA GLU A 131 0.18 14.56 -11.72
C GLU A 131 -1.18 14.01 -12.14
N VAL A 132 -2.23 14.83 -12.11
CA VAL A 132 -3.57 14.42 -12.54
C VAL A 132 -3.58 14.01 -14.01
N ALA A 133 -2.93 14.77 -14.88
CA ALA A 133 -2.82 14.43 -16.30
C ALA A 133 -2.04 13.11 -16.50
N GLU A 134 -1.00 12.85 -15.71
CA GLU A 134 -0.29 11.57 -15.77
C GLU A 134 -1.14 10.39 -15.31
N MET A 135 -1.91 10.55 -14.23
CA MET A 135 -2.87 9.55 -13.79
C MET A 135 -3.91 9.25 -14.88
N VAL A 136 -4.41 10.27 -15.59
CA VAL A 136 -5.33 10.09 -16.72
C VAL A 136 -4.64 9.38 -17.88
N ARG A 137 -3.41 9.77 -18.26
CA ARG A 137 -2.65 9.09 -19.33
C ARG A 137 -2.44 7.61 -19.02
N CYS A 138 -2.05 7.28 -17.80
CA CYS A 138 -1.94 5.90 -17.35
C CYS A 138 -3.29 5.17 -17.41
N PHE A 139 -4.36 5.79 -16.91
CA PHE A 139 -5.69 5.19 -16.96
C PHE A 139 -6.12 4.91 -18.39
N ASP A 140 -5.98 5.86 -19.30
CA ASP A 140 -6.38 5.70 -20.70
C ASP A 140 -5.53 4.64 -21.42
N ALA A 141 -4.21 4.61 -21.16
CA ALA A 141 -3.33 3.59 -21.71
C ALA A 141 -3.75 2.18 -21.27
N ASP A 142 -3.90 1.96 -19.96
CA ASP A 142 -4.30 0.65 -19.43
C ASP A 142 -5.74 0.28 -19.88
N TRP A 143 -6.64 1.27 -20.01
CA TRP A 143 -8.02 1.06 -20.49
C TRP A 143 -8.07 0.62 -21.95
N ALA A 144 -7.09 1.06 -22.75
CA ALA A 144 -6.93 0.76 -24.16
C ALA A 144 -5.95 -0.39 -24.42
N GLU A 145 -5.43 -1.05 -23.37
CA GLU A 145 -4.38 -2.08 -23.46
C GLU A 145 -3.13 -1.58 -24.21
N GLN A 146 -2.70 -0.36 -23.89
CA GLN A 146 -1.55 0.31 -24.47
C GLN A 146 -0.45 0.51 -23.43
N LYS A 147 0.79 0.57 -23.90
CA LYS A 147 1.95 0.83 -23.04
C LYS A 147 1.89 2.24 -22.44
N PHE A 148 2.23 2.32 -21.17
CA PHE A 148 2.44 3.57 -20.45
C PHE A 148 3.93 3.75 -20.12
N SER A 149 4.39 5.00 -20.12
CA SER A 149 5.70 5.37 -19.58
C SER A 149 5.55 6.59 -18.68
N PRO A 150 6.02 6.53 -17.43
CA PRO A 150 5.92 7.65 -16.50
C PRO A 150 6.83 8.80 -16.91
N ASP A 151 6.44 10.03 -16.61
CA ASP A 151 7.33 11.19 -16.81
C ASP A 151 8.48 11.11 -15.79
N PRO A 152 9.76 11.15 -16.22
CA PRO A 152 10.89 11.12 -15.30
C PRO A 152 10.89 12.24 -14.25
N ALA A 153 10.29 13.38 -14.56
CA ALA A 153 10.18 14.53 -13.66
C ALA A 153 8.96 14.44 -12.72
N SER A 154 8.09 13.43 -12.89
CA SER A 154 6.94 13.20 -12.04
C SER A 154 7.35 12.84 -10.61
N HIS A 155 6.51 13.26 -9.66
CA HIS A 155 6.56 12.76 -8.28
C HIS A 155 5.71 11.50 -8.08
N LEU A 156 4.97 11.08 -9.10
CA LEU A 156 4.27 9.80 -9.08
C LEU A 156 5.27 8.67 -9.27
N ILE A 157 5.04 7.60 -8.51
CA ILE A 157 5.87 6.41 -8.46
C ILE A 157 5.00 5.25 -8.94
N TRP A 158 5.46 4.60 -10.00
CA TRP A 158 4.72 3.55 -10.70
C TRP A 158 5.47 2.22 -10.59
N CYS A 159 4.72 1.15 -10.30
CA CYS A 159 5.20 -0.22 -10.46
C CYS A 159 4.38 -0.94 -11.55
N PRO A 160 5.00 -1.77 -12.40
CA PRO A 160 6.45 -1.73 -12.69
C PRO A 160 6.85 -0.34 -13.25
N ASN A 161 8.06 -0.17 -13.78
CA ASN A 161 8.69 1.10 -14.18
C ASN A 161 9.70 1.62 -13.14
N ASN A 162 9.39 2.70 -12.42
CA ASN A 162 10.36 3.44 -11.61
C ASN A 162 10.26 3.14 -10.10
N GLY A 163 9.31 2.31 -9.68
CA GLY A 163 8.95 2.06 -8.29
C GLY A 163 10.10 1.66 -7.38
N ARG A 164 10.79 0.56 -7.70
CA ARG A 164 11.90 0.07 -6.86
C ARG A 164 13.01 1.11 -6.73
N GLN A 165 13.38 1.74 -7.84
CA GLN A 165 14.44 2.76 -7.87
C GLN A 165 14.06 3.98 -7.02
N ARG A 166 12.87 4.55 -7.22
CA ARG A 166 12.40 5.74 -6.50
C ARG A 166 12.24 5.49 -5.00
N ILE A 167 11.78 4.30 -4.60
CA ILE A 167 11.69 3.91 -3.19
C ILE A 167 13.10 3.76 -2.58
N ALA A 168 14.04 3.14 -3.30
CA ALA A 168 15.43 3.03 -2.87
C ALA A 168 16.09 4.41 -2.69
N ASP A 169 15.93 5.31 -3.67
CA ASP A 169 16.46 6.67 -3.63
C ASP A 169 15.88 7.49 -2.48
N PHE A 170 14.59 7.32 -2.18
CA PHE A 170 13.95 7.96 -1.03
C PHE A 170 14.62 7.56 0.29
N ILE A 171 14.87 6.26 0.48
CA ILE A 171 15.56 5.70 1.66
C ILE A 171 17.01 6.18 1.73
N ASP A 172 17.72 6.20 0.60
CA ASP A 172 19.11 6.67 0.54
C ASP A 172 19.25 8.17 0.79
N GLY A 173 18.22 8.94 0.45
CA GLY A 173 18.13 10.37 0.76
C GLY A 173 17.95 10.68 2.25
N ALA A 174 17.44 9.75 3.07
CA ALA A 174 17.17 9.99 4.48
C ALA A 174 18.46 10.23 5.29
N LYS A 175 18.45 11.24 6.17
CA LYS A 175 19.62 11.71 6.94
C LYS A 175 19.53 11.49 8.44
N GLU A 176 18.36 11.68 9.03
CA GLU A 176 18.16 11.65 10.49
C GLU A 176 17.11 10.65 10.92
N THR A 177 15.95 10.63 10.24
CA THR A 177 14.82 9.79 10.65
C THR A 177 14.11 9.20 9.43
N LEU A 178 13.65 7.96 9.59
CA LEU A 178 12.83 7.30 8.58
C LEU A 178 11.73 6.50 9.26
N TRP A 179 10.49 6.89 9.02
CA TRP A 179 9.30 6.17 9.48
C TRP A 179 8.73 5.35 8.33
N LEU A 180 8.36 4.10 8.59
CA LEU A 180 7.69 3.22 7.63
C LEU A 180 6.45 2.61 8.24
N GLN A 181 5.36 2.62 7.48
CA GLN A 181 4.21 1.75 7.68
C GLN A 181 4.04 0.96 6.39
N ASN A 182 4.07 -0.38 6.47
CA ASN A 182 3.84 -1.24 5.31
C ASN A 182 3.42 -2.63 5.79
N GLU A 183 2.68 -3.36 4.97
CA GLU A 183 2.31 -4.75 5.28
C GLU A 183 3.41 -5.76 4.94
N ARG A 184 4.37 -5.38 4.09
CA ARG A 184 5.41 -6.26 3.57
C ARG A 184 6.78 -5.62 3.71
N TYR A 185 7.75 -6.45 4.08
CA TYR A 185 9.18 -6.14 4.18
C TYR A 185 9.96 -7.32 3.61
N GLN A 186 9.94 -7.48 2.30
CA GLN A 186 10.32 -8.71 1.59
C GLN A 186 11.28 -8.48 0.41
N ASP A 187 11.29 -7.28 -0.19
CA ASP A 187 12.19 -6.98 -1.31
C ASP A 187 13.62 -6.76 -0.81
N MET A 188 14.55 -7.59 -1.29
CA MET A 188 15.94 -7.61 -0.79
C MET A 188 16.69 -6.30 -1.04
N VAL A 189 16.43 -5.62 -2.16
CA VAL A 189 17.06 -4.31 -2.45
C VAL A 189 16.57 -3.29 -1.42
N ILE A 190 15.26 -3.26 -1.15
CA ILE A 190 14.72 -2.34 -0.15
C ILE A 190 15.22 -2.66 1.26
N ILE A 191 15.27 -3.93 1.65
CA ILE A 191 15.85 -4.35 2.94
C ILE A 191 17.31 -3.90 3.05
N GLU A 192 18.12 -4.08 2.00
CA GLU A 192 19.49 -3.61 1.96
C GLU A 192 19.59 -2.08 2.15
N ARG A 193 18.73 -1.30 1.49
CA ARG A 193 18.71 0.17 1.66
C ARG A 193 18.33 0.57 3.08
N LEU A 194 17.41 -0.13 3.72
CA LEU A 194 17.07 0.10 5.12
C LEU A 194 18.26 -0.21 6.05
N VAL A 195 18.97 -1.32 5.82
CA VAL A 195 20.21 -1.65 6.56
C VAL A 195 21.25 -0.54 6.40
N ARG A 196 21.50 -0.09 5.16
CA ARG A 196 22.43 1.01 4.88
C ARG A 196 22.00 2.31 5.57
N ALA A 197 20.71 2.62 5.60
CA ALA A 197 20.20 3.79 6.31
C ALA A 197 20.50 3.73 7.82
N VAL A 198 20.26 2.58 8.45
CA VAL A 198 20.60 2.39 9.88
C VAL A 198 22.10 2.54 10.11
N ASN A 199 22.94 1.96 9.26
CA ASN A 199 24.40 2.07 9.37
C ASN A 199 24.92 3.50 9.17
N ARG A 200 24.19 4.35 8.43
CA ARG A 200 24.49 5.79 8.32
C ARG A 200 24.05 6.60 9.56
N GLY A 201 23.41 5.97 10.54
CA GLY A 201 22.91 6.62 11.75
C GLY A 201 21.45 7.10 11.66
N VAL A 202 20.72 6.79 10.58
CA VAL A 202 19.31 7.16 10.42
C VAL A 202 18.46 6.38 11.44
N LYS A 203 17.60 7.07 12.17
CA LYS A 203 16.66 6.46 13.12
C LYS A 203 15.49 5.82 12.38
N VAL A 204 15.65 4.56 11.98
CA VAL A 204 14.62 3.79 11.27
C VAL A 204 13.58 3.22 12.25
N ARG A 205 12.30 3.56 12.01
CA ARG A 205 11.15 3.12 12.81
C ARG A 205 10.10 2.50 11.91
N ILE A 206 9.79 1.24 12.16
CA ILE A 206 8.95 0.40 11.31
C ILE A 206 7.69 0.01 12.07
N MET A 207 6.54 0.19 11.43
CA MET A 207 5.32 -0.52 11.79
C MET A 207 5.04 -1.62 10.78
N SER A 208 4.73 -2.79 11.31
CA SER A 208 4.41 -3.99 10.54
C SER A 208 3.17 -4.70 11.11
N ARG A 209 2.61 -5.61 10.31
CA ARG A 209 1.60 -6.57 10.78
C ARG A 209 2.21 -7.51 11.82
N ALA A 210 1.38 -7.98 12.76
CA ALA A 210 1.79 -9.02 13.69
C ALA A 210 2.15 -10.32 12.92
N LEU A 211 3.13 -11.08 13.41
CA LEU A 211 3.68 -12.23 12.66
C LEU A 211 2.64 -13.32 12.48
N HIS A 212 1.88 -13.64 13.53
CA HIS A 212 0.74 -14.56 13.46
C HIS A 212 -0.44 -14.06 12.60
N LYS A 213 -0.38 -12.86 12.01
CA LYS A 213 -1.36 -12.38 11.02
C LYS A 213 -0.83 -12.41 9.59
N LEU A 214 0.41 -12.87 9.38
CA LEU A 214 0.98 -13.09 8.05
C LEU A 214 0.38 -14.34 7.41
N LYS A 215 0.24 -14.30 6.08
CA LYS A 215 -0.20 -15.46 5.27
C LYS A 215 0.89 -16.53 5.28
N HIS A 216 0.51 -17.81 5.35
CA HIS A 216 1.39 -18.98 5.39
C HIS A 216 2.57 -18.90 4.39
N LYS A 217 2.28 -18.74 3.10
CA LYS A 217 3.30 -18.65 2.03
C LYS A 217 4.22 -17.42 2.11
N LYS A 218 3.92 -16.46 3.00
CA LYS A 218 4.62 -15.18 3.12
C LYS A 218 5.23 -14.95 4.50
N LEU A 219 5.14 -15.95 5.38
CA LEU A 219 5.70 -15.89 6.73
C LEU A 219 7.22 -15.74 6.66
N PHE A 220 7.92 -16.67 6.00
CA PHE A 220 9.38 -16.66 5.86
C PHE A 220 9.93 -15.31 5.39
N GLU A 221 9.52 -14.86 4.19
CA GLU A 221 9.99 -13.60 3.61
C GLU A 221 9.66 -12.39 4.52
N GLY A 222 8.47 -12.37 5.12
CA GLY A 222 8.01 -11.27 5.96
C GLY A 222 8.72 -11.18 7.32
N VAL A 223 9.01 -12.33 7.95
CA VAL A 223 9.75 -12.36 9.22
C VAL A 223 11.23 -12.05 8.96
N SER A 224 11.86 -12.69 7.98
CA SER A 224 13.29 -12.55 7.73
C SER A 224 13.70 -11.11 7.42
N GLY A 225 12.97 -10.40 6.56
CA GLY A 225 13.27 -8.99 6.26
C GLY A 225 13.16 -8.07 7.49
N LEU A 226 12.16 -8.30 8.34
CA LEU A 226 11.98 -7.54 9.59
C LEU A 226 13.09 -7.83 10.61
N ARG A 227 13.55 -9.08 10.70
CA ARG A 227 14.65 -9.47 11.59
C ARG A 227 15.97 -8.85 11.15
N ILE A 228 16.31 -8.91 9.86
CA ILE A 228 17.55 -8.31 9.32
C ILE A 228 17.65 -6.82 9.69
N VAL A 229 16.59 -6.04 9.44
CA VAL A 229 16.62 -4.60 9.78
C VAL A 229 16.59 -4.36 11.29
N HIS A 230 15.95 -5.25 12.06
CA HIS A 230 15.94 -5.18 13.52
C HIS A 230 17.32 -5.44 14.12
N ASP A 231 18.02 -6.46 13.63
CA ASP A 231 19.34 -6.89 14.11
C ASP A 231 20.40 -5.80 13.93
N VAL A 232 20.27 -4.97 12.90
CA VAL A 232 21.16 -3.82 12.68
C VAL A 232 20.73 -2.55 13.42
N GLY A 233 19.57 -2.54 14.10
CA GLY A 233 19.17 -1.47 15.01
C GLY A 233 17.84 -0.76 14.69
N ALA A 234 17.11 -1.15 13.65
CA ALA A 234 15.78 -0.59 13.40
C ALA A 234 14.79 -1.00 14.50
N LYS A 235 13.91 -0.07 14.87
CA LYS A 235 12.84 -0.35 15.84
C LYS A 235 11.60 -0.83 15.10
N VAL A 236 11.10 -2.01 15.43
CA VAL A 236 9.93 -2.62 14.79
C VAL A 236 8.79 -2.77 15.78
N ARG A 237 7.60 -2.30 15.39
CA ARG A 237 6.38 -2.35 16.22
C ARG A 237 5.17 -2.79 15.42
N THR A 238 4.11 -3.17 16.12
CA THR A 238 2.80 -3.48 15.54
C THR A 238 1.69 -2.75 16.29
N LEU A 239 0.67 -2.30 15.55
CA LEU A 239 -0.47 -1.56 16.10
C LEU A 239 -1.28 -2.45 17.07
N ARG A 240 -1.89 -1.83 18.10
CA ARG A 240 -2.73 -2.56 19.07
C ARG A 240 -4.20 -2.63 18.67
N HIS A 241 -4.76 -1.53 18.18
CA HIS A 241 -6.22 -1.37 18.02
C HIS A 241 -6.68 -1.27 16.56
N LEU A 242 -5.80 -0.83 15.65
CA LEU A 242 -6.07 -0.80 14.22
C LEU A 242 -5.27 -1.89 13.51
N LYS A 243 -5.81 -2.38 12.41
CA LYS A 243 -5.08 -3.25 11.48
C LYS A 243 -4.16 -2.38 10.62
N LEU A 244 -2.88 -2.74 10.53
CA LEU A 244 -1.97 -2.04 9.63
C LEU A 244 -2.25 -2.47 8.18
N HIS A 245 -2.61 -1.51 7.33
CA HIS A 245 -2.76 -1.72 5.88
C HIS A 245 -2.02 -0.63 5.08
N GLY A 246 -2.00 0.60 5.56
CA GLY A 246 -1.35 1.73 4.91
C GLY A 246 0.11 1.48 4.51
N LYS A 247 0.49 2.05 3.35
CA LYS A 247 1.86 2.02 2.83
C LYS A 247 2.38 3.45 2.75
N ILE A 248 3.20 3.82 3.72
CA ILE A 248 3.84 5.14 3.78
C ILE A 248 5.31 5.06 4.15
N MET A 249 6.06 6.07 3.73
CA MET A 249 7.36 6.41 4.28
C MET A 249 7.42 7.90 4.60
N VAL A 250 8.08 8.28 5.69
CA VAL A 250 8.32 9.69 6.04
C VAL A 250 9.79 9.85 6.44
N ALA A 251 10.51 10.72 5.73
CA ALA A 251 11.93 10.96 5.94
C ALA A 251 12.17 12.39 6.44
N ASP A 252 12.99 12.51 7.49
CA ASP A 252 13.58 13.77 7.98
C ASP A 252 12.56 14.89 8.25
N GLY A 253 11.32 14.50 8.54
CA GLY A 253 10.21 15.42 8.75
C GLY A 253 9.86 16.35 7.60
N SER A 254 10.36 16.09 6.39
CA SER A 254 10.24 17.00 5.23
C SER A 254 9.77 16.32 3.94
N ARG A 255 9.84 14.99 3.84
CA ARG A 255 9.40 14.24 2.65
C ARG A 255 8.59 13.02 3.04
N ALA A 256 7.60 12.67 2.22
CA ALA A 256 6.81 11.46 2.41
C ALA A 256 6.48 10.76 1.09
N ILE A 257 6.29 9.45 1.17
CA ILE A 257 5.67 8.63 0.11
C ILE A 257 4.38 8.04 0.65
N VAL A 258 3.30 8.10 -0.13
CA VAL A 258 1.99 7.51 0.19
C VAL A 258 1.44 6.80 -1.05
N GLY A 259 0.90 5.59 -0.90
CA GLY A 259 0.23 4.89 -2.01
C GLY A 259 0.01 3.41 -1.76
N SER A 260 -0.06 2.62 -2.83
CA SER A 260 -0.45 1.20 -2.78
C SER A 260 0.71 0.20 -2.70
N ILE A 261 1.96 0.68 -2.86
CA ILE A 261 3.16 -0.15 -3.05
C ILE A 261 3.54 -0.90 -1.75
N ASN A 262 3.52 -2.22 -1.82
CA ASN A 262 4.08 -3.08 -0.79
C ASN A 262 5.60 -3.27 -1.02
N LEU A 263 6.40 -3.37 0.05
CA LEU A 263 7.85 -3.62 -0.12
C LEU A 263 8.13 -5.10 -0.37
N SER A 264 7.67 -5.59 -1.53
CA SER A 264 7.80 -6.99 -1.95
C SER A 264 8.09 -7.07 -3.44
N PRO A 265 8.86 -8.07 -3.92
CA PRO A 265 9.23 -8.17 -5.33
C PRO A 265 8.03 -8.08 -6.28
N GLY A 266 6.98 -8.86 -6.04
CA GLY A 266 5.80 -8.84 -6.90
C GLY A 266 5.05 -7.51 -6.96
N SER A 267 5.17 -6.65 -5.93
CA SER A 267 4.59 -5.28 -6.00
C SER A 267 5.44 -4.35 -6.86
N PHE A 268 6.75 -4.61 -6.99
CA PHE A 268 7.64 -3.84 -7.85
C PHE A 268 7.66 -4.35 -9.29
N ASP A 269 7.57 -5.67 -9.50
CA ASP A 269 7.86 -6.31 -10.79
C ASP A 269 6.59 -6.67 -11.58
N ASP A 270 5.54 -7.14 -10.90
CA ASP A 270 4.42 -7.83 -11.57
C ASP A 270 3.09 -7.08 -11.47
N ARG A 271 2.99 -6.10 -10.58
CA ARG A 271 1.73 -5.44 -10.24
C ARG A 271 1.70 -4.01 -10.69
N ARG A 272 0.55 -3.59 -11.22
CA ARG A 272 0.27 -2.16 -11.39
C ARG A 272 0.00 -1.53 -10.04
N GLU A 273 0.87 -0.63 -9.61
CA GLU A 273 0.78 0.11 -8.34
C GLU A 273 1.01 1.60 -8.59
N LEU A 274 0.53 2.45 -7.67
CA LEU A 274 0.75 3.89 -7.71
C LEU A 274 1.07 4.40 -6.29
N ALA A 275 2.07 5.27 -6.20
CA ALA A 275 2.34 6.10 -5.04
C ALA A 275 2.72 7.52 -5.46
N ILE A 276 2.76 8.44 -4.51
CA ILE A 276 3.21 9.82 -4.72
C ILE A 276 4.26 10.19 -3.67
N GLU A 277 5.36 10.77 -4.12
CA GLU A 277 6.32 11.47 -3.26
C GLU A 277 5.86 12.93 -3.06
N THR A 278 5.89 13.43 -1.83
CA THR A 278 5.54 14.82 -1.55
C THR A 278 6.41 15.43 -0.47
N GLY A 279 6.80 16.69 -0.68
CA GLY A 279 7.37 17.57 0.34
C GLY A 279 6.40 18.67 0.79
N SER A 280 5.08 18.49 0.62
CA SER A 280 4.12 19.47 1.12
C SER A 280 4.11 19.46 2.66
N ASP A 281 4.58 20.54 3.28
CA ASP A 281 4.76 20.64 4.73
C ASP A 281 3.54 20.18 5.53
N HIS A 282 2.33 20.65 5.21
CA HIS A 282 1.13 20.26 5.97
C HIS A 282 0.78 18.78 5.85
N VAL A 283 1.05 18.14 4.70
CA VAL A 283 0.88 16.69 4.52
C VAL A 283 1.91 15.95 5.37
N VAL A 284 3.18 16.34 5.26
CA VAL A 284 4.28 15.68 5.96
C VAL A 284 4.12 15.81 7.47
N GLN A 285 3.84 17.01 7.99
CA GLN A 285 3.62 17.24 9.42
C GLN A 285 2.42 16.44 9.95
N ARG A 286 1.33 16.33 9.18
CA ARG A 286 0.18 15.51 9.57
C ARG A 286 0.52 14.01 9.59
N LEU A 287 1.32 13.52 8.65
CA LEU A 287 1.83 12.15 8.66
C LEU A 287 2.72 11.89 9.87
N ILE A 288 3.63 12.82 10.23
CA ILE A 288 4.47 12.70 11.43
C ILE A 288 3.60 12.58 12.69
N ALA A 289 2.65 13.49 12.88
CA ALA A 289 1.74 13.44 14.02
C ALA A 289 0.98 12.10 14.09
N THR A 290 0.56 11.58 12.93
CA THR A 290 -0.12 10.29 12.82
C THR A 290 0.79 9.13 13.20
N VAL A 291 1.99 9.03 12.61
CA VAL A 291 2.92 7.91 12.91
C VAL A 291 3.44 7.96 14.34
N GLU A 292 3.62 9.14 14.93
CA GLU A 292 4.02 9.25 16.34
C GLU A 292 2.91 8.79 17.29
N ARG A 293 1.66 9.17 17.01
CA ARG A 293 0.50 8.70 17.78
C ARG A 293 0.33 7.19 17.65
N ASP A 294 0.42 6.67 16.44
CA ASP A 294 0.35 5.24 16.16
C ASP A 294 1.51 4.49 16.83
N TRP A 295 2.72 5.07 16.86
CA TRP A 295 3.88 4.52 17.56
C TRP A 295 3.65 4.43 19.07
N LYS A 296 3.07 5.46 19.69
CA LYS A 296 2.67 5.43 21.11
C LYS A 296 1.61 4.35 21.38
N ARG A 297 0.71 4.10 20.42
CA ARG A 297 -0.38 3.09 20.49
C ARG A 297 -0.01 1.73 19.91
N SER A 298 1.27 1.44 19.79
CA SER A 298 1.78 0.17 19.27
C SER A 298 2.49 -0.64 20.37
N LYS A 299 2.81 -1.90 20.08
CA LYS A 299 3.70 -2.74 20.92
C LYS A 299 4.93 -3.14 20.12
N LYS A 300 6.05 -3.42 20.80
CA LYS A 300 7.23 -4.00 20.14
C LYS A 300 6.83 -5.29 19.45
N LEU A 301 7.34 -5.51 18.24
CA LEU A 301 7.15 -6.77 17.54
C LEU A 301 8.20 -7.78 18.08
N PRO A 302 7.79 -8.99 18.52
CA PRO A 302 8.73 -9.99 19.02
C PRO A 302 9.55 -10.57 17.86
N LEU A 303 10.85 -10.25 17.81
CA LEU A 303 11.73 -10.63 16.69
C LEU A 303 12.97 -11.46 17.08
N SER A 304 13.13 -11.79 18.37
CA SER A 304 14.10 -12.82 18.79
C SER A 304 13.57 -14.22 18.47
N ASP A 305 14.46 -15.21 18.33
CA ASP A 305 14.08 -16.58 17.99
C ASP A 305 12.97 -17.13 18.89
N ALA A 306 13.17 -17.09 20.21
CA ALA A 306 12.21 -17.56 21.19
C ALA A 306 10.86 -16.80 21.11
N ALA A 307 10.89 -15.50 20.87
CA ALA A 307 9.67 -14.69 20.85
C ALA A 307 8.90 -14.83 19.52
N VAL A 308 9.60 -15.07 18.41
CA VAL A 308 8.99 -15.44 17.12
C VAL A 308 8.34 -16.81 17.23
N LEU A 309 9.03 -17.79 17.82
CA LEU A 309 8.45 -19.12 18.08
C LEU A 309 7.19 -19.03 18.93
N ALA A 310 7.21 -18.22 19.99
CA ALA A 310 6.05 -18.00 20.86
C ALA A 310 4.89 -17.28 20.15
N ASP A 311 5.13 -16.24 19.33
CA ASP A 311 4.05 -15.57 18.58
C ASP A 311 3.40 -16.50 17.55
N LEU A 312 4.15 -17.48 17.05
CA LEU A 312 3.69 -18.45 16.04
C LEU A 312 3.22 -19.78 16.64
N GLU A 313 3.11 -19.88 17.97
CA GLU A 313 2.58 -21.06 18.64
C GLU A 313 1.17 -21.40 18.11
N GLY A 314 0.94 -22.67 17.79
CA GLY A 314 -0.30 -23.15 17.16
C GLY A 314 -0.35 -23.02 15.63
N ARG A 315 0.68 -22.47 14.97
CA ARG A 315 0.87 -22.62 13.52
C ARG A 315 1.55 -23.95 13.18
N GLY A 316 1.34 -24.45 11.96
CA GLY A 316 1.92 -25.71 11.51
C GLY A 316 3.45 -25.72 11.57
N LEU A 317 4.03 -26.76 12.18
CA LEU A 317 5.49 -26.90 12.41
C LEU A 317 6.33 -26.71 11.14
N GLY A 318 5.86 -27.22 10.00
CA GLY A 318 6.57 -27.06 8.72
C GLY A 318 6.78 -25.61 8.28
N GLU A 319 5.94 -24.68 8.72
CA GLU A 319 6.04 -23.26 8.37
C GLU A 319 7.09 -22.54 9.21
N VAL A 320 7.12 -22.89 10.50
CA VAL A 320 8.07 -22.35 11.47
C VAL A 320 9.47 -22.90 11.20
N ASN A 321 9.58 -24.17 10.78
CA ASN A 321 10.86 -24.79 10.43
C ASN A 321 11.59 -24.06 9.29
N ARG A 322 10.87 -23.42 8.36
CA ARG A 322 11.49 -22.61 7.30
C ARG A 322 12.23 -21.38 7.82
N LEU A 323 11.94 -20.94 9.05
CA LEU A 323 12.65 -19.84 9.70
C LEU A 323 13.97 -20.30 10.35
N ALA A 324 14.21 -21.61 10.45
CA ALA A 324 15.42 -22.19 11.04
C ALA A 324 15.75 -21.66 12.46
N LEU A 325 14.72 -21.49 13.31
CA LEU A 325 14.83 -20.94 14.67
C LEU A 325 14.94 -22.00 15.77
N GLY A 326 14.89 -23.28 15.39
CA GLY A 326 15.14 -24.39 16.30
C GLY A 326 16.63 -24.71 16.35
N GLY A 327 17.18 -24.81 17.55
CA GLY A 327 18.45 -25.49 17.73
C GLY A 327 18.32 -26.92 17.20
N VAL A 328 19.13 -27.24 16.19
CA VAL A 328 19.47 -28.63 15.91
C VAL A 328 20.13 -29.14 17.19
N ALA A 329 19.44 -29.98 17.97
CA ALA A 329 20.21 -30.98 18.70
C ALA A 329 20.95 -31.74 17.59
N PRO A 330 22.29 -31.83 17.61
CA PRO A 330 22.99 -32.61 16.60
C PRO A 330 22.38 -34.02 16.63
N ASP A 331 21.91 -34.48 15.47
CA ASP A 331 21.60 -35.89 15.29
C ASP A 331 22.89 -36.65 15.67
N GLU A 332 22.90 -37.26 16.85
CA GLU A 332 23.81 -38.35 17.20
C GLU A 332 23.44 -39.54 16.30
N GLY A 333 23.80 -39.43 15.02
CA GLY A 333 23.22 -40.31 14.00
C GLY A 333 23.85 -40.23 12.62
N TYR A 334 25.11 -39.80 12.52
CA TYR A 334 25.96 -40.17 11.39
C TYR A 334 27.24 -40.80 11.94
N GLN A 335 27.14 -42.09 12.28
CA GLN A 335 28.33 -42.93 12.29
C GLN A 335 28.69 -43.27 10.84
N ARG A 336 29.78 -42.62 10.40
CA ARG A 336 30.73 -42.90 9.31
C ARG A 336 30.23 -43.59 8.04
#